data_AF-A0A8H3EUH9-F1
#
_entry.id   AF-A0A8H3EUH9-F1
#
_cell.length_a   1.000
_cell.length_b   1.000
_cell.length_c   1.000
_cell.angle_alpha   90.00
_cell.angle_beta   90.00
_cell.angle_gamma   90.00
#
_symmetry.space_group_name_H-M   'P 1'
#
loop_
_entity.id
_entity.type
_entity.pdbx_description
1 polymer ?
#
loop_
_entity_poly.entity_id
_entity_poly.type
_entity_poly.pdbx_seq_one_letter_code
_entity_poly.pdbx_strand_id
1 'polypeptide(L)'
;MRGNLTYSTSSNFSGSTNFSYQSGYSSNLQYQYVMQHSLQDFVDPEYRPFGTRDPAFAFAHEFGTVSSASVMYTIGGVQQPSIRYLTSQGVESLQPWWTQCYGDVFQMINFHFSDLAATQQLASQFEAQLKVDVDSYYSANMAMVYSSSPANPLAFYSNGSQIYTNGTDHNGGQYIFDPNNMYGFLNPNNFSGFPIPDVEEAQAYYSIVALSTRQIMGAYVLTVPPSGGCSNTGVNMSEPLLFQKEISSDGNVNTVDVLYPAMPFFLYANPELLRYTLEPLFQNQEGGFYPNGYSMHDLGTNFPNATGHVEGNDEYMPVEESGNMILMTYAYFKFSRNSAFVQQHYAKLQRFASYLIEYSLLPGLQISTDDFAGALVNQTNLAIKGIVGIKAMSFISTIANDSFGSQNYSKTATYFYSQWEGFAVDPSEKHTMLAYQWRSTYSLLYNTYPDVLLDLNVIPSSLYDMQSTYYPTVSQIFGIPLDSRHSYTKSDESMWTAATCTPETRRLFVNALGYWLNETTTQYAFTDLYDTIDMGAYPESPNPITFIARPVAGGHFSLLALERKGQLGSLGTGFGASENSTTLP
;
A
#
# COMPACT_ATOMS: atom_id res chain seq x y z
N MET A 1 -12.50 -16.83 -12.20
CA MET A 1 -12.10 -15.81 -13.19
C MET A 1 -12.91 -16.00 -14.47
N ARG A 2 -13.69 -15.00 -14.89
CA ARG A 2 -14.24 -14.92 -16.25
C ARG A 2 -13.39 -13.90 -17.03
N GLY A 3 -12.13 -14.23 -17.25
CA GLY A 3 -11.20 -13.46 -18.07
C GLY A 3 -10.86 -14.27 -19.31
N ASN A 4 -10.68 -13.61 -20.44
CA ASN A 4 -10.13 -14.26 -21.62
C ASN A 4 -8.60 -14.17 -21.50
N LEU A 5 -7.93 -15.32 -21.56
CA LEU A 5 -6.48 -15.37 -21.76
C LEU A 5 -6.23 -15.17 -23.25
N THR A 6 -5.33 -14.26 -23.59
CA THR A 6 -4.94 -14.04 -24.99
C THR A 6 -3.42 -14.08 -25.09
N TYR A 7 -2.94 -14.62 -26.19
CA TYR A 7 -1.53 -14.78 -26.48
C TYR A 7 -1.23 -14.22 -27.87
N SER A 8 0.01 -13.80 -28.08
CA SER A 8 0.57 -13.61 -29.42
C SER A 8 2.05 -13.94 -29.40
N THR A 9 2.55 -14.42 -30.53
CA THR A 9 3.97 -14.49 -30.85
C THR A 9 4.13 -14.27 -32.34
N SER A 10 5.30 -13.75 -32.75
CA SER A 10 5.63 -13.64 -34.17
C SER A 10 6.60 -14.76 -34.55
N SER A 11 6.39 -15.37 -35.71
CA SER A 11 7.28 -16.40 -36.24
C SER A 11 8.62 -15.87 -36.78
N ASN A 12 8.86 -14.54 -36.78
CA ASN A 12 9.83 -13.93 -37.71
C ASN A 12 10.82 -12.91 -37.12
N PHE A 13 10.96 -12.75 -35.81
CA PHE A 13 12.05 -11.94 -35.25
C PHE A 13 13.20 -12.84 -34.79
N SER A 14 14.32 -12.82 -35.52
CA SER A 14 15.64 -13.37 -35.17
C SER A 14 15.88 -14.89 -35.24
N GLY A 15 15.55 -15.53 -36.37
CA GLY A 15 16.22 -16.78 -36.78
C GLY A 15 15.64 -18.10 -36.23
N SER A 16 14.59 -18.06 -35.40
CA SER A 16 13.76 -19.24 -35.15
C SER A 16 13.02 -19.64 -36.42
N THR A 17 13.31 -20.83 -36.97
CA THR A 17 12.65 -21.33 -38.19
C THR A 17 11.46 -22.25 -37.91
N ASN A 18 11.34 -22.79 -36.69
CA ASN A 18 10.30 -23.72 -36.27
C ASN A 18 9.59 -23.22 -35.01
N PHE A 19 8.46 -22.53 -35.19
CA PHE A 19 7.47 -22.29 -34.14
C PHE A 19 6.34 -23.29 -34.33
N SER A 20 5.94 -23.98 -33.26
CA SER A 20 4.77 -24.85 -33.26
C SER A 20 3.88 -24.56 -32.06
N TYR A 21 2.59 -24.84 -32.19
CA TYR A 21 1.59 -24.61 -31.13
C TYR A 21 0.58 -25.75 -31.04
N GLN A 22 -0.02 -25.94 -29.87
CA GLN A 22 -1.11 -26.92 -29.72
C GLN A 22 -1.98 -26.58 -28.51
N SER A 23 -3.31 -26.70 -28.65
CA SER A 23 -4.23 -26.82 -27.52
C SER A 23 -4.86 -28.20 -27.45
N GLY A 24 -5.22 -28.65 -26.25
CA GLY A 24 -5.88 -29.94 -26.04
C GLY A 24 -5.76 -30.47 -24.63
N TYR A 25 -5.88 -31.79 -24.47
CA TYR A 25 -5.72 -32.43 -23.15
C TYR A 25 -4.24 -32.44 -22.74
N SER A 26 -3.94 -31.90 -21.56
CA SER A 26 -2.59 -31.71 -21.02
C SER A 26 -1.67 -32.93 -21.15
N SER A 27 -2.14 -34.13 -20.80
CA SER A 27 -1.31 -35.35 -20.87
C SER A 27 -1.00 -35.79 -22.30
N ASN A 28 -1.93 -35.59 -23.24
CA ASN A 28 -1.69 -35.87 -24.65
C ASN A 28 -0.66 -34.90 -25.23
N LEU A 29 -0.76 -33.60 -24.91
CA LEU A 29 0.21 -32.59 -25.34
C LEU A 29 1.61 -32.93 -24.82
N GLN A 30 1.74 -33.20 -23.52
CA GLN A 30 3.01 -33.56 -22.90
C GLN A 30 3.60 -34.84 -23.52
N TYR A 31 2.80 -35.89 -23.67
CA TYR A 31 3.24 -37.15 -24.27
C TYR A 31 3.70 -36.95 -25.71
N GLN A 32 2.92 -36.25 -26.54
CA GLN A 32 3.28 -36.00 -27.94
C GLN A 32 4.55 -35.16 -28.05
N TYR A 33 4.68 -34.11 -27.24
CA TYR A 33 5.87 -33.28 -27.25
C TYR A 33 7.13 -34.06 -26.84
N VAL A 34 7.05 -34.90 -25.81
CA VAL A 34 8.19 -35.76 -25.41
C VAL A 34 8.56 -36.75 -26.51
N MET A 35 7.59 -37.25 -27.28
CA MET A 35 7.85 -38.23 -28.34
C MET A 35 8.33 -37.62 -29.66
N GLN A 36 7.90 -36.40 -29.98
CA GLN A 36 8.11 -35.77 -31.30
C GLN A 36 9.03 -34.56 -31.25
N HIS A 37 9.27 -33.99 -30.06
CA HIS A 37 9.97 -32.73 -29.82
C HIS A 37 9.36 -31.53 -30.58
N SER A 38 8.12 -31.66 -31.03
CA SER A 38 7.35 -30.64 -31.75
C SER A 38 5.87 -30.70 -31.34
N LEU A 39 5.16 -29.60 -31.55
CA LEU A 39 3.70 -29.55 -31.45
C LEU A 39 3.08 -29.73 -32.84
N GLN A 40 1.77 -29.97 -32.90
CA GLN A 40 1.08 -30.37 -34.14
C GLN A 40 0.37 -29.24 -34.90
N ASP A 41 0.56 -27.98 -34.49
CA ASP A 41 -0.13 -26.80 -35.04
C ASP A 41 -1.66 -26.97 -35.03
N PHE A 42 -2.16 -27.46 -33.89
CA PHE A 42 -3.55 -27.89 -33.71
C PHE A 42 -4.25 -27.10 -32.61
N VAL A 43 -5.43 -26.56 -32.91
CA VAL A 43 -6.32 -25.95 -31.91
C VAL A 43 -7.47 -26.91 -31.62
N ASP A 44 -7.56 -27.42 -30.39
CA ASP A 44 -8.69 -28.22 -29.92
C ASP A 44 -9.98 -27.39 -29.93
N PRO A 45 -11.00 -27.78 -30.72
CA PRO A 45 -12.28 -27.07 -30.76
C PRO A 45 -13.19 -27.38 -29.55
N GLU A 46 -12.85 -28.38 -28.72
CA GLU A 46 -13.66 -28.79 -27.57
C GLU A 46 -13.38 -27.93 -26.32
N TYR A 47 -14.12 -26.83 -26.18
CA TYR A 47 -14.09 -26.01 -24.96
C TYR A 47 -14.66 -26.77 -23.75
N ARG A 48 -13.92 -26.75 -22.64
CA ARG A 48 -14.29 -27.46 -21.40
C ARG A 48 -13.76 -26.76 -20.14
N PRO A 49 -14.43 -26.93 -18.99
CA PRO A 49 -13.98 -26.36 -17.72
C PRO A 49 -12.75 -27.07 -17.17
N PHE A 50 -12.05 -26.40 -16.24
CA PHE A 50 -10.97 -26.99 -15.44
C PHE A 50 -11.41 -28.26 -14.69
N GLY A 51 -10.53 -29.26 -14.57
CA GLY A 51 -10.80 -30.53 -13.89
C GLY A 51 -11.46 -31.62 -14.75
N THR A 52 -11.79 -31.33 -16.01
CA THR A 52 -12.28 -32.31 -16.98
C THR A 52 -11.36 -32.32 -18.20
N ARG A 53 -10.57 -33.39 -18.39
CA ARG A 53 -9.55 -33.49 -19.47
C ARG A 53 -8.75 -32.18 -19.58
N ASP A 54 -8.00 -31.88 -18.53
CA ASP A 54 -7.38 -30.57 -18.27
C ASP A 54 -6.92 -29.87 -19.55
N PRO A 55 -7.62 -28.79 -19.95
CA PRO A 55 -7.28 -28.07 -21.17
C PRO A 55 -5.94 -27.37 -20.96
N ALA A 56 -5.01 -27.61 -21.88
CA ALA A 56 -3.72 -26.97 -21.93
C ALA A 56 -3.53 -26.32 -23.31
N PHE A 57 -2.71 -25.27 -23.33
CA PHE A 57 -2.24 -24.63 -24.53
C PHE A 57 -0.74 -24.46 -24.43
N ALA A 58 -0.02 -24.84 -25.49
CA ALA A 58 1.42 -24.93 -25.51
C ALA A 58 2.00 -24.26 -26.75
N PHE A 59 3.20 -23.75 -26.57
CA PHE A 59 4.06 -23.16 -27.58
C PHE A 59 5.44 -23.75 -27.50
N ALA A 60 6.03 -24.00 -28.66
CA ALA A 60 7.39 -24.50 -28.74
C ALA A 60 8.15 -23.77 -29.84
N HIS A 61 9.35 -23.31 -29.50
CA HIS A 61 10.36 -22.86 -30.45
C HIS A 61 11.52 -23.84 -30.42
N GLU A 62 11.90 -24.35 -31.59
CA GLU A 62 13.08 -25.19 -31.74
C GLU A 62 14.28 -24.34 -32.14
N PHE A 63 15.31 -24.31 -31.30
CA PHE A 63 16.55 -23.58 -31.57
C PHE A 63 17.60 -24.41 -32.31
N GLY A 64 17.49 -25.74 -32.36
CA GLY A 64 18.51 -26.61 -32.92
C GLY A 64 19.85 -26.51 -32.17
N THR A 65 20.97 -26.56 -32.91
CA THR A 65 22.32 -26.38 -32.34
C THR A 65 22.71 -24.91 -32.42
N VAL A 66 22.77 -24.23 -31.27
CA VAL A 66 23.06 -22.78 -31.18
C VAL A 66 24.16 -22.49 -30.14
N SER A 67 24.94 -21.43 -30.36
CA SER A 67 25.82 -20.84 -29.35
C SER A 67 25.12 -19.77 -28.51
N SER A 68 24.10 -19.11 -29.06
CA SER A 68 23.20 -18.18 -28.38
C SER A 68 21.90 -18.08 -29.19
N ALA A 69 20.75 -18.07 -28.51
CA ALA A 69 19.45 -17.84 -29.12
C ALA A 69 18.46 -17.25 -28.10
N SER A 70 17.46 -16.52 -28.58
CA SER A 70 16.41 -15.95 -27.74
C SER A 70 15.07 -15.98 -28.46
N VAL A 71 13.99 -16.02 -27.68
CA VAL A 71 12.61 -15.87 -28.15
C VAL A 71 11.86 -15.01 -27.15
N MET A 72 10.93 -14.21 -27.65
CA MET A 72 10.07 -13.35 -26.85
C MET A 72 8.64 -13.88 -26.88
N TYR A 73 8.02 -13.97 -25.70
CA TYR A 73 6.60 -14.26 -25.54
C TYR A 73 5.92 -13.11 -24.82
N THR A 74 4.65 -12.86 -25.15
CA THR A 74 3.76 -12.01 -24.36
C THR A 74 2.66 -12.85 -23.73
N ILE A 75 2.40 -12.62 -22.45
CA ILE A 75 1.32 -13.26 -21.69
C ILE A 75 0.54 -12.16 -20.99
N GLY A 76 -0.80 -12.20 -21.09
CA GLY A 76 -1.66 -11.23 -20.44
C GLY A 76 -3.04 -11.81 -20.13
N GLY A 77 -3.68 -11.25 -19.10
CA GLY A 77 -5.08 -11.48 -18.78
C GLY A 77 -5.90 -10.26 -19.18
N VAL A 78 -6.99 -10.44 -19.93
CA VAL A 78 -7.88 -9.35 -20.32
C VAL A 78 -9.28 -9.61 -19.81
N GLN A 79 -9.85 -8.61 -19.14
CA GLN A 79 -11.23 -8.61 -18.67
C GLN A 79 -12.01 -7.47 -19.34
N GLN A 80 -13.01 -7.84 -20.15
CA GLN A 80 -13.91 -6.92 -20.85
C GLN A 80 -15.36 -7.43 -20.72
N PRO A 81 -16.31 -6.64 -20.18
CA PRO A 81 -16.12 -5.36 -19.50
C PRO A 81 -15.33 -5.52 -18.19
N SER A 82 -14.68 -4.45 -17.72
CA SER A 82 -13.79 -4.53 -16.56
C SER A 82 -14.52 -4.33 -15.24
N ILE A 83 -15.52 -3.46 -15.17
CA ILE A 83 -16.23 -3.09 -13.92
C ILE A 83 -17.74 -3.00 -14.17
N ARG A 84 -18.55 -3.42 -13.21
CA ARG A 84 -19.99 -3.13 -13.16
C ARG A 84 -20.21 -1.94 -12.23
N TYR A 85 -20.67 -0.80 -12.73
CA TYR A 85 -20.71 0.45 -11.99
C TYR A 85 -22.14 0.99 -11.89
N LEU A 86 -22.58 1.43 -10.71
CA LEU A 86 -23.91 2.01 -10.51
C LEU A 86 -23.91 3.52 -10.82
N THR A 87 -24.81 3.95 -11.71
CA THR A 87 -25.06 5.36 -12.05
C THR A 87 -26.51 5.75 -11.78
N SER A 88 -26.85 7.03 -11.98
CA SER A 88 -28.24 7.51 -11.94
C SER A 88 -29.17 6.85 -12.97
N GLN A 89 -28.60 6.29 -14.04
CA GLN A 89 -29.34 5.60 -15.11
C GLN A 89 -29.39 4.08 -14.91
N GLY A 90 -28.81 3.57 -13.82
CA GLY A 90 -28.71 2.15 -13.51
C GLY A 90 -27.28 1.61 -13.62
N VAL A 91 -27.14 0.29 -13.63
CA VAL A 91 -25.83 -0.37 -13.65
C VAL A 91 -25.28 -0.41 -15.08
N GLU A 92 -24.12 0.21 -15.28
CA GLU A 92 -23.36 0.18 -16.54
C GLU A 92 -22.17 -0.80 -16.44
N SER A 93 -21.77 -1.35 -17.58
CA SER A 93 -20.55 -2.19 -17.67
C SER A 93 -19.43 -1.37 -18.30
N LEU A 94 -18.47 -0.94 -17.50
CA LEU A 94 -17.39 -0.06 -17.92
C LEU A 94 -16.34 -0.82 -18.73
N GLN A 95 -15.91 -0.23 -19.83
CA GLN A 95 -14.85 -0.76 -20.67
C GLN A 95 -13.48 -0.41 -20.11
N PRO A 96 -12.46 -1.27 -20.27
CA PRO A 96 -11.11 -0.92 -19.87
C PRO A 96 -10.60 0.32 -20.62
N TRP A 97 -9.84 1.16 -19.93
CA TRP A 97 -9.32 2.42 -20.49
C TRP A 97 -8.43 2.23 -21.72
N TRP A 98 -7.67 1.14 -21.78
CA TRP A 98 -6.78 0.85 -22.89
C TRP A 98 -7.52 0.76 -24.24
N THR A 99 -8.84 0.54 -24.26
CA THR A 99 -9.66 0.58 -25.48
C THR A 99 -9.64 1.94 -26.17
N GLN A 100 -9.44 3.03 -25.43
CA GLN A 100 -9.26 4.39 -25.97
C GLN A 100 -7.87 4.59 -26.59
N CYS A 101 -6.87 3.83 -26.12
CA CYS A 101 -5.47 3.98 -26.54
C CYS A 101 -5.13 3.10 -27.74
N TYR A 102 -5.61 1.85 -27.75
CA TYR A 102 -5.15 0.84 -28.69
C TYR A 102 -6.25 0.29 -29.61
N GLY A 103 -7.52 0.59 -29.36
CA GLY A 103 -8.65 0.03 -30.11
C GLY A 103 -9.04 -1.36 -29.60
N ASP A 104 -8.86 -2.40 -30.42
CA ASP A 104 -9.23 -3.77 -30.07
C ASP A 104 -8.12 -4.55 -29.34
N VAL A 105 -8.47 -5.74 -28.82
CA VAL A 105 -7.55 -6.58 -28.05
C VAL A 105 -6.35 -7.07 -28.89
N PHE A 106 -6.51 -7.27 -30.19
CA PHE A 106 -5.42 -7.73 -31.05
C PHE A 106 -4.42 -6.60 -31.33
N GLN A 107 -4.91 -5.38 -31.52
CA GLN A 107 -4.08 -4.18 -31.64
C GLN A 107 -3.29 -3.91 -30.35
N MET A 108 -3.94 -4.03 -29.19
CA MET A 108 -3.29 -3.90 -27.87
C MET A 108 -2.19 -4.96 -27.67
N ILE A 109 -2.45 -6.22 -28.03
CA ILE A 109 -1.44 -7.28 -27.92
C ILE A 109 -0.26 -7.05 -28.86
N ASN A 110 -0.52 -6.63 -30.10
CA ASN A 110 0.53 -6.31 -31.06
C ASN A 110 1.41 -5.15 -30.57
N PHE A 111 0.79 -4.12 -29.99
CA PHE A 111 1.50 -3.02 -29.34
C PHE A 111 2.36 -3.54 -28.18
N HIS A 112 1.77 -4.25 -27.20
CA HIS A 112 2.49 -4.77 -26.04
C HIS A 112 3.69 -5.65 -26.42
N PHE A 113 3.53 -6.52 -27.43
CA PHE A 113 4.64 -7.34 -27.95
C PHE A 113 5.76 -6.47 -28.54
N SER A 114 5.40 -5.44 -29.30
CA SER A 114 6.36 -4.57 -29.99
C SER A 114 7.03 -3.55 -29.08
N ASP A 115 6.44 -3.25 -27.92
CA ASP A 115 6.83 -2.18 -27.00
C ASP A 115 7.82 -2.62 -25.91
N LEU A 116 8.30 -3.87 -25.92
CA LEU A 116 9.18 -4.40 -24.87
C LEU A 116 10.40 -3.49 -24.60
N ALA A 117 11.06 -3.01 -25.66
CA ALA A 117 12.25 -2.18 -25.51
C ALA A 117 11.96 -0.84 -24.81
N ALA A 118 10.84 -0.19 -25.13
CA ALA A 118 10.44 1.05 -24.50
C ALA A 118 10.00 0.81 -23.04
N THR A 119 9.23 -0.24 -22.79
CA THR A 119 8.83 -0.65 -21.42
C THR A 119 10.05 -0.97 -20.55
N GLN A 120 11.06 -1.68 -21.09
CA GLN A 120 12.32 -1.94 -20.39
C GLN A 120 13.10 -0.66 -20.07
N GLN A 121 13.12 0.31 -20.98
CA GLN A 121 13.75 1.60 -20.75
C GLN A 121 13.05 2.38 -19.63
N LEU A 122 11.71 2.46 -19.66
CA LEU A 122 10.92 3.13 -18.62
C LEU A 122 11.10 2.47 -17.26
N ALA A 123 11.08 1.14 -17.19
CA ALA A 123 11.33 0.40 -15.95
C ALA A 123 12.73 0.68 -15.40
N SER A 124 13.75 0.69 -16.26
CA SER A 124 15.14 0.99 -15.87
C SER A 124 15.29 2.43 -15.37
N GLN A 125 14.60 3.38 -15.99
CA GLN A 125 14.59 4.78 -15.57
C GLN A 125 13.92 4.96 -14.21
N PHE A 126 12.76 4.33 -14.00
CA PHE A 126 12.07 4.33 -12.72
C PHE A 126 12.97 3.74 -11.61
N GLU A 127 13.58 2.58 -11.84
CA GLU A 127 14.45 1.92 -10.85
C GLU A 127 15.71 2.74 -10.53
N ALA A 128 16.32 3.38 -11.55
CA ALA A 128 17.44 4.28 -11.33
C ALA A 128 17.05 5.52 -10.51
N GLN A 129 15.90 6.12 -10.81
CA GLN A 129 15.39 7.27 -10.06
C GLN A 129 15.01 6.89 -8.63
N LEU A 130 14.36 5.73 -8.45
CA LEU A 130 14.01 5.20 -7.13
C LEU A 130 15.25 5.07 -6.24
N LYS A 131 16.36 4.58 -6.78
CA LYS A 131 17.62 4.50 -6.05
C LYS A 131 18.17 5.87 -5.66
N VAL A 132 18.16 6.83 -6.59
CA VAL A 132 18.58 8.21 -6.32
C VAL A 132 17.73 8.86 -5.22
N ASP A 133 16.41 8.66 -5.25
CA ASP A 133 15.49 9.23 -4.27
C ASP A 133 15.71 8.63 -2.87
N VAL A 134 15.95 7.31 -2.79
CA VAL A 134 16.32 6.65 -1.53
C VAL A 134 17.65 7.20 -0.99
N ASP A 135 18.68 7.29 -1.84
CA ASP A 135 19.98 7.83 -1.45
C ASP A 135 19.87 9.31 -0.99
N SER A 136 19.00 10.11 -1.64
CA SER A 136 18.71 11.50 -1.27
C SER A 136 18.03 11.59 0.10
N TYR A 137 16.97 10.81 0.33
CA TYR A 137 16.26 10.77 1.60
C TYR A 137 17.22 10.47 2.76
N TYR A 138 18.05 9.44 2.61
CA TYR A 138 19.00 9.04 3.64
C TYR A 138 20.17 10.03 3.80
N SER A 139 20.62 10.69 2.74
CA SER A 139 21.61 11.76 2.84
C SER A 139 21.13 12.94 3.70
N ALA A 140 19.84 13.28 3.63
CA ALA A 140 19.25 14.37 4.42
C ALA A 140 18.83 13.96 5.84
N ASN A 141 18.45 12.69 6.05
CA ASN A 141 17.80 12.20 7.27
C ASN A 141 18.66 11.23 8.11
N MET A 142 19.98 11.15 7.85
CA MET A 142 20.96 10.30 8.58
C MET A 142 22.04 11.07 9.36
N ALA A 143 21.89 12.37 9.64
CA ALA A 143 22.94 13.17 10.29
C ALA A 143 23.45 12.63 11.66
N MET A 144 22.85 11.57 12.24
CA MET A 144 23.27 10.95 13.50
C MET A 144 23.84 9.52 13.38
N VAL A 145 23.97 8.93 12.18
CA VAL A 145 24.15 7.48 12.04
C VAL A 145 25.33 7.09 11.11
N TYR A 146 26.40 7.89 11.03
CA TYR A 146 27.59 7.54 10.23
C TYR A 146 28.81 7.21 11.08
N SER A 147 29.36 6.01 10.91
CA SER A 147 30.75 5.67 11.25
C SER A 147 31.45 5.15 9.99
N SER A 148 32.71 5.51 9.83
CA SER A 148 33.59 4.98 8.76
C SER A 148 34.26 3.66 9.15
N SER A 149 33.79 3.00 10.22
CA SER A 149 34.39 1.77 10.71
C SER A 149 33.81 0.57 9.95
N PRO A 150 34.65 -0.33 9.40
CA PRO A 150 34.16 -1.58 8.84
C PRO A 150 33.42 -2.38 9.92
N ALA A 151 32.28 -2.96 9.57
CA ALA A 151 31.56 -3.88 10.45
C ALA A 151 32.49 -5.02 10.88
N ASN A 152 32.43 -5.42 12.14
CA ASN A 152 33.02 -6.71 12.53
C ASN A 152 32.22 -7.83 11.83
N PRO A 153 32.88 -8.84 11.25
CA PRO A 153 32.17 -9.98 10.68
C PRO A 153 31.30 -10.64 11.76
N LEU A 154 30.06 -10.99 11.41
CA LEU A 154 29.15 -11.67 12.32
C LEU A 154 29.80 -12.94 12.89
N ALA A 155 29.50 -13.22 14.16
CA ALA A 155 29.76 -14.55 14.70
C ALA A 155 28.92 -15.57 13.91
N PHE A 156 29.58 -16.62 13.39
CA PHE A 156 28.90 -17.71 12.68
C PHE A 156 27.76 -18.30 13.52
N TYR A 157 26.66 -18.68 12.85
CA TYR A 157 25.59 -19.51 13.45
C TYR A 157 26.22 -20.63 14.27
N SER A 158 26.00 -20.59 15.58
CA SER A 158 26.55 -21.56 16.52
C SER A 158 25.41 -22.43 17.02
N ASN A 159 25.58 -23.75 16.96
CA ASN A 159 24.55 -24.71 17.35
C ASN A 159 24.45 -24.80 18.90
N GLY A 160 23.95 -23.73 19.54
CA GLY A 160 23.42 -23.75 20.90
C GLY A 160 24.42 -23.65 22.06
N SER A 161 25.54 -22.93 21.91
CA SER A 161 26.49 -22.79 23.04
C SER A 161 27.23 -21.45 23.19
N GLN A 162 26.99 -20.45 22.34
CA GLN A 162 27.68 -19.16 22.45
C GLN A 162 26.94 -18.17 23.35
N ILE A 163 27.74 -17.49 24.18
CA ILE A 163 27.37 -16.36 25.03
C ILE A 163 27.19 -15.15 24.12
N TYR A 164 26.15 -14.34 24.38
CA TYR A 164 25.95 -13.00 23.83
C TYR A 164 27.26 -12.29 23.49
N THR A 165 27.45 -11.91 22.22
CA THR A 165 28.68 -11.26 21.76
C THR A 165 28.48 -9.76 21.61
N ASN A 166 29.34 -8.96 22.23
CA ASN A 166 29.35 -7.52 21.99
C ASN A 166 29.89 -7.24 20.57
N GLY A 167 29.19 -6.38 19.84
CA GLY A 167 29.59 -5.91 18.53
C GLY A 167 29.44 -4.40 18.40
N THR A 168 29.90 -3.87 17.28
CA THR A 168 29.72 -2.48 16.88
C THR A 168 29.17 -2.50 15.47
N ASP A 169 28.05 -1.84 15.24
CA ASP A 169 27.44 -1.80 13.91
C ASP A 169 28.21 -0.90 12.95
N HIS A 170 27.83 -0.89 11.68
CA HIS A 170 28.38 -0.01 10.64
C HIS A 170 28.35 1.50 11.00
N ASN A 171 27.59 1.90 12.04
CA ASN A 171 27.38 3.28 12.45
C ASN A 171 28.06 3.60 13.79
N GLY A 172 28.83 2.66 14.37
CA GLY A 172 29.52 2.86 15.64
C GLY A 172 28.68 2.59 16.89
N GLY A 173 27.42 2.18 16.73
CA GLY A 173 26.53 1.79 17.82
C GLY A 173 26.96 0.46 18.43
N GLN A 174 27.11 0.42 19.76
CA GLN A 174 27.36 -0.84 20.47
C GLN A 174 26.10 -1.70 20.46
N TYR A 175 26.26 -3.00 20.26
CA TYR A 175 25.16 -3.96 20.37
C TYR A 175 25.62 -5.24 21.07
N ILE A 176 24.66 -5.98 21.63
CA ILE A 176 24.81 -7.40 21.97
C ILE A 176 24.17 -8.22 20.85
N PHE A 177 24.82 -9.29 20.40
CA PHE A 177 24.29 -10.25 19.44
C PHE A 177 24.06 -11.61 20.09
N ASP A 178 22.92 -12.20 19.80
CA ASP A 178 22.59 -13.60 20.05
C ASP A 178 22.84 -14.41 18.78
N PRO A 179 23.94 -15.18 18.72
CA PRO A 179 24.28 -15.98 17.55
C PRO A 179 23.35 -17.18 17.33
N ASN A 180 22.41 -17.47 18.25
CA ASN A 180 21.50 -18.60 18.11
C ASN A 180 20.25 -18.26 17.27
N ASN A 181 19.83 -17.00 17.27
CA ASN A 181 18.65 -16.52 16.53
C ASN A 181 18.94 -15.27 15.68
N MET A 182 20.22 -14.88 15.57
CA MET A 182 20.69 -13.70 14.85
C MET A 182 20.07 -12.36 15.33
N TYR A 183 19.54 -12.34 16.55
CA TYR A 183 18.91 -11.16 17.15
C TYR A 183 19.91 -10.35 17.96
N GLY A 184 19.77 -9.02 18.00
CA GLY A 184 20.63 -8.16 18.79
C GLY A 184 19.92 -7.18 19.71
N PHE A 185 20.66 -6.56 20.62
CA PHE A 185 20.19 -5.53 21.55
C PHE A 185 21.09 -4.30 21.49
N LEU A 186 20.53 -3.10 21.30
CA LEU A 186 21.27 -1.82 21.26
C LEU A 186 21.86 -1.42 22.61
N ASN A 187 21.26 -1.87 23.71
CA ASN A 187 21.73 -1.54 25.04
C ASN A 187 21.98 -2.83 25.85
N PRO A 188 23.26 -3.14 26.14
CA PRO A 188 23.63 -4.34 26.87
C PRO A 188 23.06 -4.41 28.29
N ASN A 189 22.57 -3.29 28.83
CA ASN A 189 22.09 -3.18 30.20
C ASN A 189 20.59 -3.42 30.34
N ASN A 190 19.80 -3.26 29.27
CA ASN A 190 18.33 -3.38 29.35
C ASN A 190 17.71 -4.29 28.27
N PHE A 191 18.52 -4.87 27.37
CA PHE A 191 18.06 -5.80 26.34
C PHE A 191 16.94 -5.23 25.46
N SER A 192 16.98 -3.93 25.11
CA SER A 192 16.11 -3.35 24.08
C SER A 192 16.57 -3.77 22.68
N GLY A 193 15.66 -4.34 21.90
CA GLY A 193 15.93 -5.17 20.73
C GLY A 193 16.12 -4.44 19.41
N PHE A 194 16.97 -5.00 18.55
CA PHE A 194 17.16 -4.61 17.15
C PHE A 194 17.61 -5.86 16.34
N PRO A 195 17.01 -6.15 15.16
CA PRO A 195 17.54 -7.20 14.28
C PRO A 195 18.83 -6.74 13.64
N ILE A 196 19.94 -7.44 13.87
CA ILE A 196 21.24 -7.02 13.36
C ILE A 196 21.22 -7.12 11.83
N PRO A 197 21.29 -6.00 11.11
CA PRO A 197 21.34 -6.06 9.66
C PRO A 197 22.81 -5.94 9.24
N ASP A 198 23.26 -6.93 8.48
CA ASP A 198 24.47 -6.82 7.66
C ASP A 198 24.30 -5.82 6.50
N VAL A 199 23.19 -5.07 6.45
CA VAL A 199 22.75 -4.25 5.34
C VAL A 199 22.48 -2.81 5.81
N GLU A 200 22.94 -1.84 5.03
CA GLU A 200 22.65 -0.41 5.23
C GLU A 200 21.15 -0.13 5.18
N GLU A 201 20.65 0.77 6.03
CA GLU A 201 19.21 1.11 6.09
C GLU A 201 18.68 1.54 4.72
N ALA A 202 19.46 2.35 3.99
CA ALA A 202 19.13 2.77 2.62
C ALA A 202 19.01 1.60 1.65
N GLN A 203 19.90 0.60 1.77
CA GLN A 203 19.86 -0.58 0.93
C GLN A 203 18.66 -1.48 1.28
N ALA A 204 18.37 -1.68 2.57
CA ALA A 204 17.19 -2.41 3.03
C ALA A 204 15.90 -1.73 2.53
N TYR A 205 15.82 -0.40 2.69
CA TYR A 205 14.67 0.37 2.25
C TYR A 205 14.46 0.29 0.74
N TYR A 206 15.52 0.46 -0.06
CA TYR A 206 15.48 0.30 -1.51
C TYR A 206 14.92 -1.07 -1.91
N SER A 207 15.40 -2.16 -1.30
CA SER A 207 14.88 -3.51 -1.57
C SER A 207 13.38 -3.64 -1.28
N ILE A 208 12.91 -3.06 -0.16
CA ILE A 208 11.50 -3.04 0.22
C ILE A 208 10.66 -2.32 -0.84
N VAL A 209 11.01 -1.08 -1.21
CA VAL A 209 10.20 -0.28 -2.17
C VAL A 209 10.29 -0.82 -3.60
N ALA A 210 11.44 -1.35 -4.01
CA ALA A 210 11.62 -1.97 -5.32
C ALA A 210 10.74 -3.23 -5.48
N LEU A 211 10.66 -4.07 -4.45
CA LEU A 211 9.77 -5.24 -4.45
C LEU A 211 8.30 -4.82 -4.43
N SER A 212 7.96 -3.83 -3.61
CA SER A 212 6.58 -3.32 -3.47
C SER A 212 6.01 -2.77 -4.77
N THR A 213 6.82 -2.01 -5.52
CA THR A 213 6.43 -1.47 -6.85
C THR A 213 5.85 -2.56 -7.76
N ARG A 214 6.38 -3.78 -7.70
CA ARG A 214 5.99 -4.89 -8.59
C ARG A 214 4.56 -5.39 -8.34
N GLN A 215 4.02 -5.20 -7.14
CA GLN A 215 2.70 -5.75 -6.79
C GLN A 215 1.60 -4.69 -6.63
N ILE A 216 1.93 -3.46 -6.22
CA ILE A 216 0.93 -2.42 -5.90
C ILE A 216 -0.07 -2.25 -7.05
N MET A 217 0.43 -1.99 -8.26
CA MET A 217 -0.42 -1.74 -9.43
C MET A 217 -1.16 -3.00 -9.93
N GLY A 218 -0.79 -4.19 -9.46
CA GLY A 218 -1.47 -5.46 -9.81
C GLY A 218 -2.91 -5.56 -9.32
N ALA A 219 -3.29 -4.73 -8.34
CA ALA A 219 -4.64 -4.66 -7.80
C ALA A 219 -5.57 -3.69 -8.54
N TYR A 220 -5.06 -2.89 -9.48
CA TYR A 220 -5.79 -1.74 -10.02
C TYR A 220 -6.14 -1.90 -11.50
N VAL A 221 -7.34 -1.43 -11.89
CA VAL A 221 -7.79 -1.37 -13.29
C VAL A 221 -8.32 0.00 -13.65
N LEU A 222 -7.89 0.54 -14.79
CA LEU A 222 -8.42 1.78 -15.35
C LEU A 222 -9.61 1.48 -16.27
N THR A 223 -10.68 2.26 -16.17
CA THR A 223 -11.85 2.15 -17.05
C THR A 223 -12.17 3.47 -17.72
N VAL A 224 -12.81 3.38 -18.89
CA VAL A 224 -13.55 4.49 -19.47
C VAL A 224 -14.69 4.86 -18.51
N PRO A 225 -14.92 6.16 -18.23
CA PRO A 225 -16.03 6.59 -17.39
C PRO A 225 -17.40 6.17 -17.96
N PRO A 226 -18.45 6.07 -17.12
CA PRO A 226 -19.80 5.78 -17.58
C PRO A 226 -20.33 6.87 -18.51
N SER A 227 -21.23 6.48 -19.40
CA SER A 227 -21.92 7.41 -20.31
C SER A 227 -23.09 8.14 -19.62
N GLY A 228 -23.72 7.51 -18.63
CA GLY A 228 -24.71 8.11 -17.75
C GLY A 228 -24.06 8.85 -16.59
N GLY A 229 -24.23 10.17 -16.52
CA GLY A 229 -23.69 10.97 -15.42
C GLY A 229 -24.30 10.58 -14.05
N CYS A 230 -23.50 10.62 -12.99
CA CYS A 230 -24.03 10.73 -11.64
C CYS A 230 -24.62 12.15 -11.49
N SER A 231 -25.90 12.24 -11.14
CA SER A 231 -26.59 13.52 -10.98
C SER A 231 -25.84 14.33 -9.92
N ASN A 232 -25.13 15.38 -10.34
CA ASN A 232 -24.38 16.40 -9.57
C ASN A 232 -22.85 16.37 -9.64
N THR A 233 -22.21 15.40 -10.30
CA THR A 233 -20.76 15.43 -10.57
C THR A 233 -20.54 15.40 -12.08
N GLY A 234 -19.92 16.43 -12.65
CA GLY A 234 -19.57 16.41 -14.07
C GLY A 234 -18.57 15.30 -14.35
N VAL A 235 -18.99 14.20 -14.98
CA VAL A 235 -18.08 13.10 -15.34
C VAL A 235 -17.15 13.60 -16.45
N ASN A 236 -15.84 13.68 -16.18
CA ASN A 236 -14.85 14.04 -17.18
C ASN A 236 -14.54 12.82 -18.06
N MET A 237 -15.19 12.75 -19.21
CA MET A 237 -14.98 11.66 -20.19
C MET A 237 -13.55 11.59 -20.76
N SER A 238 -12.72 12.62 -20.52
CA SER A 238 -11.32 12.66 -20.96
C SER A 238 -10.36 12.00 -19.97
N GLU A 239 -10.84 11.60 -18.79
CA GLU A 239 -10.04 11.00 -17.74
C GLU A 239 -10.55 9.60 -17.37
N PRO A 240 -9.70 8.68 -16.94
CA PRO A 240 -10.13 7.37 -16.49
C PRO A 240 -10.74 7.40 -15.09
N LEU A 241 -11.50 6.35 -14.76
CA LEU A 241 -11.73 5.95 -13.36
C LEU A 241 -10.76 4.82 -13.01
N LEU A 242 -10.29 4.77 -11.76
CA LEU A 242 -9.38 3.74 -11.27
C LEU A 242 -10.05 2.90 -10.18
N PHE A 243 -10.14 1.60 -10.41
CA PHE A 243 -10.77 0.66 -9.49
C PHE A 243 -9.74 -0.28 -8.86
N GLN A 244 -9.80 -0.42 -7.55
CA GLN A 244 -8.95 -1.32 -6.77
C GLN A 244 -9.70 -2.61 -6.47
N LYS A 245 -9.04 -3.75 -6.63
CA LYS A 245 -9.43 -5.02 -6.02
C LYS A 245 -8.71 -5.20 -4.69
N GLU A 246 -9.43 -5.44 -3.61
CA GLU A 246 -8.83 -5.89 -2.37
C GLU A 246 -8.41 -7.37 -2.45
N ILE A 247 -7.13 -7.63 -2.70
CA ILE A 247 -6.61 -8.99 -2.86
C ILE A 247 -6.44 -9.65 -1.49
N SER A 248 -6.74 -10.96 -1.37
CA SER A 248 -6.46 -11.77 -0.17
C SER A 248 -7.10 -11.33 1.16
N SER A 249 -8.15 -10.51 1.09
CA SER A 249 -9.13 -10.29 2.16
C SER A 249 -10.52 -10.66 1.62
N ASP A 250 -11.46 -9.72 1.55
CA ASP A 250 -12.85 -9.96 1.13
C ASP A 250 -13.13 -9.72 -0.36
N GLY A 251 -12.15 -9.20 -1.11
CA GLY A 251 -12.29 -9.02 -2.55
C GLY A 251 -13.07 -7.77 -2.95
N ASN A 252 -13.31 -6.83 -2.03
CA ASN A 252 -14.08 -5.60 -2.26
C ASN A 252 -13.46 -4.70 -3.33
N VAL A 253 -14.25 -3.72 -3.76
CA VAL A 253 -13.87 -2.74 -4.79
C VAL A 253 -13.63 -1.38 -4.15
N ASN A 254 -12.44 -0.79 -4.36
CA ASN A 254 -12.07 0.53 -3.81
C ASN A 254 -12.31 0.61 -2.28
N THR A 255 -11.87 -0.40 -1.54
CA THR A 255 -11.88 -0.39 -0.07
C THR A 255 -11.06 0.79 0.44
N VAL A 256 -11.68 1.67 1.22
CA VAL A 256 -11.15 2.97 1.57
C VAL A 256 -9.96 2.85 2.52
N ASP A 257 -10.03 1.94 3.48
CA ASP A 257 -8.95 1.58 4.40
C ASP A 257 -7.79 0.79 3.75
N VAL A 258 -7.96 0.31 2.51
CA VAL A 258 -6.88 -0.28 1.69
C VAL A 258 -6.25 0.76 0.75
N LEU A 259 -7.05 1.69 0.22
CA LEU A 259 -6.55 2.84 -0.55
C LEU A 259 -5.69 3.76 0.33
N TYR A 260 -6.08 3.92 1.59
CA TYR A 260 -5.39 4.77 2.56
C TYR A 260 -3.91 4.41 2.78
N PRO A 261 -3.53 3.16 3.13
CA PRO A 261 -2.14 2.75 3.22
C PRO A 261 -1.45 2.74 1.86
N ALA A 262 -2.15 2.54 0.73
CA ALA A 262 -1.56 2.63 -0.60
C ALA A 262 -1.21 4.06 -1.04
N MET A 263 -1.80 5.08 -0.40
CA MET A 263 -1.66 6.50 -0.71
C MET A 263 -0.20 6.97 -0.91
N PRO A 264 0.81 6.62 -0.08
CA PRO A 264 2.16 7.15 -0.22
C PRO A 264 2.80 6.82 -1.57
N PHE A 265 2.53 5.63 -2.13
CA PHE A 265 2.99 5.29 -3.47
C PHE A 265 2.38 6.21 -4.53
N PHE A 266 1.08 6.50 -4.47
CA PHE A 266 0.46 7.43 -5.41
C PHE A 266 0.99 8.84 -5.26
N LEU A 267 1.20 9.32 -4.03
CA LEU A 267 1.77 10.66 -3.80
C LEU A 267 3.21 10.78 -4.33
N TYR A 268 3.99 9.70 -4.23
CA TYR A 268 5.34 9.62 -4.78
C TYR A 268 5.33 9.54 -6.32
N ALA A 269 4.60 8.57 -6.88
CA ALA A 269 4.65 8.24 -8.30
C ALA A 269 3.80 9.18 -9.16
N ASN A 270 2.51 9.33 -8.84
CA ASN A 270 1.60 10.24 -9.54
C ASN A 270 0.31 10.48 -8.71
N PRO A 271 0.16 11.67 -8.09
CA PRO A 271 -0.99 11.98 -7.25
C PRO A 271 -2.35 11.90 -7.95
N GLU A 272 -2.41 12.01 -9.28
CA GLU A 272 -3.67 11.87 -10.03
C GLU A 272 -4.27 10.46 -9.90
N LEU A 273 -3.43 9.43 -9.73
CA LEU A 273 -3.91 8.06 -9.52
C LEU A 273 -4.72 7.95 -8.23
N LEU A 274 -4.31 8.64 -7.16
CA LEU A 274 -5.09 8.71 -5.93
C LEU A 274 -6.46 9.32 -6.19
N ARG A 275 -6.52 10.46 -6.89
CA ARG A 275 -7.79 11.09 -7.27
C ARG A 275 -8.68 10.13 -8.07
N TYR A 276 -8.14 9.44 -9.07
CA TYR A 276 -8.90 8.49 -9.87
C TYR A 276 -9.50 7.33 -9.05
N THR A 277 -8.89 6.96 -7.92
CA THR A 277 -9.46 5.96 -7.00
C THR A 277 -10.54 6.52 -6.08
N LEU A 278 -10.44 7.79 -5.70
CA LEU A 278 -11.41 8.47 -4.84
C LEU A 278 -12.66 8.90 -5.60
N GLU A 279 -12.52 9.26 -6.87
CA GLU A 279 -13.62 9.77 -7.70
C GLU A 279 -14.84 8.81 -7.74
N PRO A 280 -14.70 7.50 -7.98
CA PRO A 280 -15.84 6.57 -7.96
C PRO A 280 -16.57 6.52 -6.60
N LEU A 281 -15.83 6.62 -5.49
CA LEU A 281 -16.38 6.63 -4.13
C LEU A 281 -17.19 7.91 -3.87
N PHE A 282 -16.67 9.07 -4.29
CA PHE A 282 -17.40 10.34 -4.19
C PHE A 282 -18.65 10.32 -5.06
N GLN A 283 -18.52 9.92 -6.33
CA GLN A 283 -19.65 9.85 -7.27
C GLN A 283 -20.80 8.99 -6.73
N ASN A 284 -20.49 7.83 -6.13
CA ASN A 284 -21.52 6.97 -5.55
C ASN A 284 -22.22 7.63 -4.35
N GLN A 285 -21.44 8.12 -3.39
CA GLN A 285 -21.97 8.70 -2.16
C GLN A 285 -22.69 10.05 -2.38
N GLU A 286 -22.23 10.86 -3.34
CA GLU A 286 -22.84 12.14 -3.72
C GLU A 286 -24.06 11.95 -4.63
N GLY A 287 -24.07 10.87 -5.42
CA GLY A 287 -25.24 10.43 -6.19
C GLY A 287 -26.43 9.96 -5.35
N GLY A 288 -26.26 9.85 -4.03
CA GLY A 288 -27.31 9.42 -3.11
C GLY A 288 -27.48 7.90 -3.00
N PHE A 289 -26.49 7.13 -3.44
CA PHE A 289 -26.48 5.67 -3.37
C PHE A 289 -25.94 5.12 -2.05
N TYR A 290 -25.75 5.98 -1.06
CA TYR A 290 -25.29 5.59 0.27
C TYR A 290 -26.04 6.40 1.34
N PRO A 291 -26.80 5.75 2.23
CA PRO A 291 -27.71 6.45 3.15
C PRO A 291 -27.03 6.95 4.44
N ASN A 292 -25.84 6.46 4.78
CA ASN A 292 -25.20 6.75 6.06
C ASN A 292 -24.54 8.14 6.09
N GLY A 293 -24.34 8.67 7.31
CA GLY A 293 -23.72 9.98 7.55
C GLY A 293 -22.19 9.99 7.57
N TYR A 294 -21.57 8.82 7.55
CA TYR A 294 -20.12 8.58 7.49
C TYR A 294 -19.70 8.09 6.10
N SER A 295 -18.40 7.90 5.85
CA SER A 295 -17.92 7.35 4.58
C SER A 295 -18.21 5.86 4.47
N MET A 296 -18.59 5.40 3.29
CA MET A 296 -18.63 3.96 3.01
C MET A 296 -17.24 3.32 3.12
N HIS A 297 -17.23 2.04 3.48
CA HIS A 297 -16.04 1.18 3.51
C HIS A 297 -15.52 0.88 2.11
N ASP A 298 -16.42 0.46 1.20
CA ASP A 298 -16.04 0.07 -0.14
C ASP A 298 -17.15 0.37 -1.15
N LEU A 299 -16.80 0.30 -2.43
CA LEU A 299 -17.69 0.53 -3.56
C LEU A 299 -18.37 -0.76 -4.05
N GLY A 300 -18.16 -1.88 -3.39
CA GLY A 300 -18.95 -3.11 -3.56
C GLY A 300 -18.24 -4.36 -3.08
N THR A 301 -19.04 -5.32 -2.60
CA THR A 301 -18.58 -6.48 -1.82
C THR A 301 -17.65 -7.46 -2.53
N ASN A 302 -17.57 -7.43 -3.87
CA ASN A 302 -16.76 -8.38 -4.63
C ASN A 302 -16.36 -7.78 -5.99
N PHE A 303 -15.08 -7.74 -6.30
CA PHE A 303 -14.57 -7.31 -7.60
C PHE A 303 -15.06 -8.25 -8.71
N PRO A 304 -15.60 -7.74 -9.84
CA PRO A 304 -15.57 -6.34 -10.30
C PRO A 304 -16.88 -5.55 -10.08
N ASN A 305 -17.65 -5.84 -9.04
CA ASN A 305 -18.94 -5.20 -8.76
C ASN A 305 -18.76 -3.90 -7.95
N ALA A 306 -18.85 -2.75 -8.62
CA ALA A 306 -18.72 -1.41 -8.06
C ALA A 306 -20.08 -0.71 -7.94
N THR A 307 -21.05 -1.36 -7.31
CA THR A 307 -22.44 -0.86 -7.19
C THR A 307 -22.75 -0.12 -5.90
N GLY A 308 -21.78 0.00 -4.99
CA GLY A 308 -21.94 0.57 -3.66
C GLY A 308 -22.90 -0.24 -2.78
N HIS A 309 -23.35 0.40 -1.71
CA HIS A 309 -24.18 -0.18 -0.65
C HIS A 309 -25.43 0.67 -0.43
N VAL A 310 -26.40 0.57 -1.34
CA VAL A 310 -27.63 1.39 -1.33
C VAL A 310 -28.47 1.23 -0.07
N GLU A 311 -28.31 0.12 0.65
CA GLU A 311 -28.97 -0.15 1.93
C GLU A 311 -28.14 0.34 3.14
N GLY A 312 -26.90 0.81 2.91
CA GLY A 312 -25.99 1.26 3.97
C GLY A 312 -25.46 0.14 4.86
N ASN A 313 -25.38 -1.08 4.32
CA ASN A 313 -24.96 -2.32 4.99
C ASN A 313 -23.56 -2.77 4.59
N ASP A 314 -22.69 -1.81 4.28
CA ASP A 314 -21.26 -2.04 4.16
C ASP A 314 -20.63 -2.39 5.50
N GLU A 315 -19.35 -2.72 5.47
CA GLU A 315 -18.60 -3.03 6.68
C GLU A 315 -18.52 -1.82 7.62
N TYR A 316 -18.76 -2.05 8.92
CA TYR A 316 -18.98 -0.97 9.87
C TYR A 316 -17.66 -0.40 10.42
N MET A 317 -17.08 0.53 9.66
CA MET A 317 -15.82 1.25 9.95
C MET A 317 -15.97 2.80 9.92
N PRO A 318 -16.97 3.40 10.58
CA PRO A 318 -17.37 4.77 10.26
C PRO A 318 -16.36 5.86 10.66
N VAL A 319 -15.60 5.71 11.77
CA VAL A 319 -14.53 6.66 12.14
C VAL A 319 -13.32 6.49 11.24
N GLU A 320 -12.95 5.23 10.98
CA GLU A 320 -11.84 4.82 10.12
C GLU A 320 -11.99 5.44 8.74
N GLU A 321 -13.13 5.20 8.08
CA GLU A 321 -13.32 5.58 6.68
C GLU A 321 -13.61 7.06 6.47
N SER A 322 -14.31 7.68 7.42
CA SER A 322 -14.48 9.13 7.41
C SER A 322 -13.13 9.85 7.56
N GLY A 323 -12.24 9.33 8.40
CA GLY A 323 -10.87 9.83 8.55
C GLY A 323 -10.05 9.63 7.28
N ASN A 324 -10.06 8.41 6.74
CA ASN A 324 -9.33 8.02 5.53
C ASN A 324 -9.70 8.93 4.34
N MET A 325 -10.99 9.12 4.04
CA MET A 325 -11.43 9.96 2.93
C MET A 325 -11.00 11.44 3.07
N ILE A 326 -11.12 12.02 4.26
CA ILE A 326 -10.70 13.40 4.52
C ILE A 326 -9.18 13.54 4.35
N LEU A 327 -8.41 12.61 4.92
CA LEU A 327 -6.95 12.65 4.89
C LEU A 327 -6.41 12.43 3.46
N MET A 328 -6.94 11.45 2.73
CA MET A 328 -6.54 11.22 1.33
C MET A 328 -6.89 12.41 0.43
N THR A 329 -8.05 13.05 0.64
CA THR A 329 -8.45 14.22 -0.16
C THR A 329 -7.52 15.41 0.10
N TYR A 330 -7.16 15.66 1.37
CA TYR A 330 -6.19 16.71 1.69
C TYR A 330 -4.78 16.38 1.20
N ALA A 331 -4.37 15.11 1.29
CA ALA A 331 -3.10 14.64 0.78
C ALA A 331 -2.97 14.85 -0.73
N TYR A 332 -4.00 14.49 -1.50
CA TYR A 332 -4.05 14.78 -2.93
C TYR A 332 -3.83 16.27 -3.19
N PHE A 333 -4.58 17.16 -2.53
CA PHE A 333 -4.39 18.61 -2.70
C PHE A 333 -2.98 19.09 -2.35
N LYS A 334 -2.37 18.58 -1.28
CA LYS A 334 -1.01 18.96 -0.87
C LYS A 334 0.02 18.67 -1.97
N PHE A 335 -0.20 17.60 -2.73
CA PHE A 335 0.74 17.13 -3.76
C PHE A 335 0.38 17.59 -5.18
N SER A 336 -0.90 17.77 -5.51
CA SER A 336 -1.36 18.20 -6.85
C SER A 336 -1.67 19.70 -6.96
N ARG A 337 -1.94 20.36 -5.83
CA ARG A 337 -2.48 21.74 -5.74
C ARG A 337 -3.85 21.93 -6.39
N ASN A 338 -4.55 20.87 -6.72
CA ASN A 338 -5.87 20.93 -7.34
C ASN A 338 -6.95 21.29 -6.29
N SER A 339 -7.20 22.60 -6.11
CA SER A 339 -8.24 23.09 -5.21
C SER A 339 -9.66 22.78 -5.72
N ALA A 340 -9.84 22.65 -7.03
CA ALA A 340 -11.15 22.43 -7.64
C ALA A 340 -11.76 21.10 -7.17
N PHE A 341 -10.95 20.03 -7.12
CA PHE A 341 -11.39 18.72 -6.61
C PHE A 341 -11.82 18.80 -5.14
N VAL A 342 -11.06 19.49 -4.29
CA VAL A 342 -11.42 19.68 -2.87
C VAL A 342 -12.72 20.47 -2.73
N GLN A 343 -12.88 21.54 -3.50
CA GLN A 343 -14.08 22.39 -3.49
C GLN A 343 -15.31 21.64 -3.98
N GLN A 344 -15.16 20.80 -5.02
CA GLN A 344 -16.22 19.96 -5.57
C GLN A 344 -16.81 19.04 -4.50
N HIS A 345 -15.96 18.40 -3.70
CA HIS A 345 -16.38 17.39 -2.72
C HIS A 345 -16.54 17.93 -1.28
N TYR A 346 -16.37 19.24 -1.07
CA TYR A 346 -16.36 19.85 0.26
C TYR A 346 -17.61 19.53 1.09
N ALA A 347 -18.79 19.59 0.47
CA ALA A 347 -20.05 19.33 1.17
C ALA A 347 -20.16 17.88 1.70
N LYS A 348 -19.59 16.91 0.98
CA LYS A 348 -19.54 15.52 1.44
C LYS A 348 -18.53 15.35 2.58
N LEU A 349 -17.34 15.94 2.44
CA LEU A 349 -16.30 15.95 3.47
C LEU A 349 -16.78 16.58 4.79
N GLN A 350 -17.62 17.62 4.75
CA GLN A 350 -18.25 18.19 5.95
C GLN A 350 -19.14 17.19 6.71
N ARG A 351 -19.82 16.27 6.02
CA ARG A 351 -20.63 15.24 6.66
C ARG A 351 -19.74 14.23 7.39
N PHE A 352 -18.69 13.76 6.72
CA PHE A 352 -17.68 12.89 7.33
C PHE A 352 -17.03 13.55 8.55
N ALA A 353 -16.67 14.83 8.45
CA ALA A 353 -16.10 15.58 9.57
C ALA A 353 -17.08 15.75 10.74
N SER A 354 -18.37 15.91 10.46
CA SER A 354 -19.41 15.97 11.50
C SER A 354 -19.48 14.65 12.28
N TYR A 355 -19.39 13.51 11.59
CA TYR A 355 -19.32 12.20 12.24
C TYR A 355 -18.05 12.06 13.09
N LEU A 356 -16.89 12.49 12.59
CA LEU A 356 -15.65 12.46 13.36
C LEU A 356 -15.75 13.32 14.64
N ILE A 357 -16.35 14.50 14.58
CA ILE A 357 -16.54 15.35 15.76
C ILE A 357 -17.37 14.63 16.83
N GLU A 358 -18.39 13.88 16.43
CA GLU A 358 -19.28 13.21 17.37
C GLU A 358 -18.67 11.93 17.96
N TYR A 359 -17.90 11.17 17.16
CA TYR A 359 -17.53 9.79 17.50
C TYR A 359 -16.02 9.50 17.59
N SER A 360 -15.12 10.43 17.24
CA SER A 360 -13.67 10.09 17.20
C SER A 360 -12.96 10.17 18.55
N LEU A 361 -13.34 11.07 19.46
CA LEU A 361 -12.61 11.23 20.73
C LEU A 361 -12.76 10.00 21.65
N LEU A 362 -13.96 9.42 21.66
CA LEU A 362 -14.34 8.23 22.43
C LEU A 362 -15.00 7.24 21.45
N PRO A 363 -14.22 6.55 20.60
CA PRO A 363 -14.78 5.68 19.58
C PRO A 363 -15.56 4.53 20.22
N GLY A 364 -16.80 4.33 19.75
CA GLY A 364 -17.65 3.21 20.15
C GLY A 364 -17.11 1.86 19.65
N LEU A 365 -17.90 0.80 19.85
CA LEU A 365 -17.51 -0.54 19.41
C LEU A 365 -17.63 -0.62 17.88
N GLN A 366 -16.49 -0.52 17.20
CA GLN A 366 -16.34 -0.68 15.76
C GLN A 366 -15.01 -1.38 15.46
N ILE A 367 -14.87 -1.86 14.24
CA ILE A 367 -13.58 -2.31 13.70
C ILE A 367 -12.84 -1.12 13.08
N SER A 368 -11.52 -1.23 13.02
CA SER A 368 -10.61 -0.42 12.20
C SER A 368 -10.09 -1.27 11.05
N THR A 369 -9.14 -0.77 10.26
CA THR A 369 -8.42 -1.60 9.26
C THR A 369 -7.76 -2.85 9.87
N ASP A 370 -7.47 -2.83 11.17
CA ASP A 370 -7.07 -3.99 11.98
C ASP A 370 -8.23 -4.95 12.33
N ASP A 371 -9.17 -5.14 11.42
CA ASP A 371 -10.42 -5.91 11.59
C ASP A 371 -10.17 -7.37 11.98
N PHE A 372 -9.09 -7.96 11.45
CA PHE A 372 -8.57 -9.29 11.77
C PHE A 372 -8.17 -9.46 13.25
N ALA A 373 -7.95 -8.35 13.97
CA ALA A 373 -7.71 -8.32 15.40
C ALA A 373 -8.98 -8.06 16.24
N GLY A 374 -10.12 -7.84 15.59
CA GLY A 374 -11.45 -7.65 16.18
C GLY A 374 -11.77 -6.22 16.60
N ALA A 375 -13.08 -5.96 16.78
CA ALA A 375 -13.61 -4.66 17.20
C ALA A 375 -13.14 -4.24 18.60
N LEU A 376 -12.88 -2.95 18.79
CA LEU A 376 -12.37 -2.41 20.05
C LEU A 376 -12.92 -1.02 20.36
N VAL A 377 -13.57 -0.88 21.52
CA VAL A 377 -13.98 0.43 22.05
C VAL A 377 -12.76 1.23 22.51
N ASN A 378 -12.84 2.56 22.36
CA ASN A 378 -11.81 3.49 22.85
C ASN A 378 -10.40 3.17 22.32
N GLN A 379 -10.30 2.65 21.10
CA GLN A 379 -9.03 2.33 20.47
C GLN A 379 -8.23 3.63 20.23
N THR A 380 -7.05 3.68 20.82
CA THR A 380 -6.20 4.88 20.87
C THR A 380 -5.79 5.34 19.47
N ASN A 381 -5.35 4.41 18.63
CA ASN A 381 -4.88 4.70 17.27
C ASN A 381 -6.03 5.06 16.29
N LEU A 382 -7.26 4.59 16.54
CA LEU A 382 -8.43 5.00 15.76
C LEU A 382 -8.89 6.41 16.14
N ALA A 383 -8.86 6.74 17.43
CA ALA A 383 -9.21 8.08 17.89
C ALA A 383 -8.26 9.15 17.34
N ILE A 384 -6.94 8.89 17.33
CA ILE A 384 -5.97 9.84 16.78
C ILE A 384 -6.19 10.06 15.27
N LYS A 385 -6.58 9.03 14.50
CA LYS A 385 -6.97 9.19 13.09
C LYS A 385 -8.08 10.22 12.92
N GLY A 386 -9.14 10.11 13.71
CA GLY A 386 -10.25 11.06 13.65
C GLY A 386 -9.83 12.49 14.03
N ILE A 387 -8.96 12.66 15.02
CA ILE A 387 -8.41 13.95 15.44
C ILE A 387 -7.58 14.59 14.32
N VAL A 388 -6.68 13.82 13.71
CA VAL A 388 -5.84 14.24 12.58
C VAL A 388 -6.71 14.55 11.35
N GLY A 389 -7.77 13.76 11.11
CA GLY A 389 -8.79 14.02 10.08
C GLY A 389 -9.54 15.34 10.30
N ILE A 390 -9.99 15.63 11.53
CA ILE A 390 -10.61 16.92 11.87
C ILE A 390 -9.61 18.07 11.65
N LYS A 391 -8.33 17.87 11.99
CA LYS A 391 -7.30 18.89 11.71
C LYS A 391 -7.13 19.10 10.21
N ALA A 392 -7.05 18.06 9.39
CA ALA A 392 -7.00 18.17 7.94
C ALA A 392 -8.23 18.90 7.37
N MET A 393 -9.42 18.65 7.94
CA MET A 393 -10.64 19.35 7.56
C MET A 393 -10.53 20.88 7.77
N SER A 394 -9.76 21.34 8.78
CA SER A 394 -9.52 22.78 8.97
C SER A 394 -8.81 23.44 7.78
N PHE A 395 -7.88 22.73 7.15
CA PHE A 395 -7.17 23.20 5.95
C PHE A 395 -8.02 23.05 4.69
N ILE A 396 -8.79 21.96 4.58
CA ILE A 396 -9.80 21.78 3.53
C ILE A 396 -10.81 22.94 3.55
N SER A 397 -11.30 23.34 4.71
CA SER A 397 -12.19 24.50 4.85
C SER A 397 -11.53 25.80 4.41
N THR A 398 -10.22 25.99 4.62
CA THR A 398 -9.50 27.15 4.06
C THR A 398 -9.52 27.14 2.54
N ILE A 399 -9.28 25.98 1.90
CA ILE A 399 -9.30 25.81 0.44
C ILE A 399 -10.70 26.03 -0.13
N ALA A 400 -11.73 25.65 0.63
CA ALA A 400 -13.14 25.87 0.30
C ALA A 400 -13.65 27.28 0.63
N ASN A 401 -12.78 28.21 1.07
CA ASN A 401 -13.12 29.56 1.49
C ASN A 401 -14.10 29.65 2.68
N ASP A 402 -14.17 28.60 3.51
CA ASP A 402 -14.95 28.54 4.75
C ASP A 402 -14.05 28.85 5.97
N SER A 403 -13.82 30.13 6.20
CA SER A 403 -12.98 30.59 7.32
C SER A 403 -13.53 30.22 8.71
N PHE A 404 -14.85 30.13 8.85
CA PHE A 404 -15.49 29.75 10.11
C PHE A 404 -15.27 28.26 10.40
N GLY A 405 -15.56 27.39 9.41
CA GLY A 405 -15.29 25.96 9.48
C GLY A 405 -13.82 25.69 9.79
N SER A 406 -12.91 26.37 9.09
CA SER A 406 -11.46 26.25 9.31
C SER A 406 -11.07 26.49 10.77
N GLN A 407 -11.50 27.61 11.35
CA GLN A 407 -11.20 27.93 12.75
C GLN A 407 -11.85 26.94 13.73
N ASN A 408 -13.09 26.52 13.46
CA ASN A 408 -13.82 25.60 14.32
C ASN A 408 -13.15 24.21 14.35
N TYR A 409 -12.89 23.62 13.18
CA TYR A 409 -12.22 22.32 13.08
C TYR A 409 -10.82 22.35 13.71
N SER A 410 -10.03 23.41 13.49
CA SER A 410 -8.71 23.51 14.12
C SER A 410 -8.79 23.58 15.64
N LYS A 411 -9.75 24.32 16.20
CA LYS A 411 -9.98 24.39 17.66
C LYS A 411 -10.43 23.03 18.21
N THR A 412 -11.36 22.36 17.53
CA THR A 412 -11.86 21.04 17.93
C THR A 412 -10.75 20.00 17.93
N ALA A 413 -9.93 19.92 16.87
CA ALA A 413 -8.82 18.98 16.81
C ALA A 413 -7.80 19.22 17.94
N THR A 414 -7.46 20.48 18.22
CA THR A 414 -6.54 20.84 19.31
C THR A 414 -7.13 20.44 20.68
N TYR A 415 -8.42 20.71 20.88
CA TYR A 415 -9.12 20.31 22.10
C TYR A 415 -9.17 18.78 22.23
N PHE A 416 -9.54 18.05 21.18
CA PHE A 416 -9.58 16.59 21.21
C PHE A 416 -8.21 15.97 21.47
N TYR A 417 -7.14 16.47 20.83
CA TYR A 417 -5.79 15.99 21.13
C TYR A 417 -5.44 16.13 22.61
N SER A 418 -5.76 17.29 23.22
CA SER A 418 -5.48 17.53 24.64
C SER A 418 -6.21 16.55 25.58
N GLN A 419 -7.42 16.12 25.20
CA GLN A 419 -8.18 15.13 25.97
C GLN A 419 -7.66 13.71 25.68
N TRP A 420 -7.43 13.40 24.41
CA TRP A 420 -6.89 12.14 23.93
C TRP A 420 -5.58 11.80 24.65
N GLU A 421 -4.66 12.75 24.78
CA GLU A 421 -3.38 12.53 25.46
C GLU A 421 -3.58 12.03 26.91
N GLY A 422 -4.52 12.62 27.64
CA GLY A 422 -4.87 12.20 29.00
C GLY A 422 -5.57 10.84 29.10
N PHE A 423 -6.20 10.36 28.01
CA PHE A 423 -6.83 9.04 27.96
C PHE A 423 -5.90 7.95 27.41
N ALA A 424 -5.04 8.32 26.47
CA ALA A 424 -4.24 7.42 25.67
C ALA A 424 -2.91 7.08 26.32
N VAL A 425 -2.26 8.03 27.00
CA VAL A 425 -0.93 7.80 27.60
C VAL A 425 -1.07 6.89 28.81
N ASP A 426 -0.28 5.81 28.84
CA ASP A 426 -0.20 4.91 29.98
C ASP A 426 0.28 5.68 31.24
N PRO A 427 -0.21 5.37 32.45
CA PRO A 427 0.21 6.07 33.67
C PRO A 427 1.72 6.04 33.98
N SER A 428 2.50 5.18 33.31
CA SER A 428 3.96 5.23 33.37
C SER A 428 4.57 6.42 32.62
N GLU A 429 3.78 7.12 31.80
CA GLU A 429 4.18 8.24 30.93
C GLU A 429 5.23 7.85 29.88
N LYS A 430 5.33 6.57 29.55
CA LYS A 430 6.35 6.05 28.62
C LYS A 430 5.83 5.75 27.22
N HIS A 431 4.53 5.52 27.05
CA HIS A 431 3.91 5.12 25.79
C HIS A 431 2.39 5.33 25.85
N THR A 432 1.73 5.17 24.71
CA THR A 432 0.27 5.12 24.64
C THR A 432 -0.25 3.68 24.74
N MET A 433 -1.41 3.52 25.38
CA MET A 433 -2.15 2.27 25.47
C MET A 433 -2.83 1.90 24.15
N LEU A 434 -3.11 0.61 23.92
CA LEU A 434 -3.91 0.14 22.78
C LEU A 434 -5.34 0.71 22.83
N ALA A 435 -5.95 0.66 24.02
CA ALA A 435 -7.23 1.29 24.31
C ALA A 435 -7.19 1.99 25.67
N TYR A 436 -7.98 3.05 25.84
CA TYR A 436 -7.90 3.93 27.01
C TYR A 436 -8.04 3.22 28.36
N GLN A 437 -8.75 2.09 28.38
CA GLN A 437 -8.99 1.29 29.59
C GLN A 437 -7.99 0.15 29.81
N TRP A 438 -7.03 -0.07 28.90
CA TRP A 438 -6.10 -1.21 28.92
C TRP A 438 -4.68 -0.78 29.28
N ARG A 439 -4.43 -0.62 30.58
CA ARG A 439 -3.11 -0.25 31.12
C ARG A 439 -2.02 -1.24 30.71
N SER A 440 -0.80 -0.72 30.53
CA SER A 440 0.39 -1.47 30.14
C SER A 440 0.32 -2.17 28.79
N THR A 441 -0.73 -1.91 28.01
CA THR A 441 -0.78 -2.31 26.59
C THR A 441 -0.19 -1.21 25.72
N TYR A 442 0.01 -1.51 24.45
CA TYR A 442 0.50 -0.59 23.44
C TYR A 442 -0.02 -0.97 22.06
N SER A 443 0.06 -0.04 21.12
CA SER A 443 -0.07 -0.30 19.67
C SER A 443 0.93 0.56 18.91
N LEU A 444 1.29 0.14 17.70
CA LEU A 444 1.91 1.03 16.71
C LEU A 444 0.96 2.20 16.48
N LEU A 445 1.50 3.42 16.48
CA LEU A 445 0.69 4.65 16.35
C LEU A 445 0.79 5.19 14.93
N TYR A 446 0.54 4.32 13.94
CA TYR A 446 0.72 4.60 12.52
C TYR A 446 -0.17 5.75 12.02
N ASN A 447 -1.31 6.02 12.66
CA ASN A 447 -2.19 7.14 12.30
C ASN A 447 -1.65 8.52 12.72
N THR A 448 -0.45 8.59 13.30
CA THR A 448 0.30 9.85 13.42
C THR A 448 1.00 10.26 12.13
N TYR A 449 1.27 9.32 11.21
CA TYR A 449 1.97 9.61 9.97
C TYR A 449 1.35 10.74 9.12
N PRO A 450 0.01 10.81 8.93
CA PRO A 450 -0.59 11.92 8.19
C PRO A 450 -0.39 13.30 8.81
N ASP A 451 -0.22 13.41 10.14
CA ASP A 451 0.09 14.68 10.79
C ASP A 451 1.45 15.23 10.32
N VAL A 452 2.44 14.36 10.21
CA VAL A 452 3.78 14.66 9.68
C VAL A 452 3.76 14.85 8.16
N LEU A 453 3.09 13.97 7.41
CA LEU A 453 3.03 14.04 5.94
C LEU A 453 2.32 15.30 5.45
N LEU A 454 1.31 15.79 6.17
CA LEU A 454 0.47 16.88 5.70
C LEU A 454 0.78 18.22 6.38
N ASP A 455 1.76 18.24 7.29
CA ASP A 455 2.17 19.39 8.12
C ASP A 455 0.99 19.94 8.94
N LEU A 456 0.20 19.04 9.52
CA LEU A 456 -1.01 19.40 10.26
C LEU A 456 -0.68 20.02 11.62
N ASN A 457 0.42 19.58 12.23
CA ASN A 457 0.95 20.10 13.49
C ASN A 457 -0.11 20.10 14.62
N VAL A 458 -0.92 19.04 14.72
CA VAL A 458 -1.80 18.83 15.89
C VAL A 458 -1.12 17.97 16.94
N ILE A 459 -0.18 17.10 16.55
CA ILE A 459 0.55 16.23 17.47
C ILE A 459 1.89 16.90 17.85
N PRO A 460 2.20 17.09 19.15
CA PRO A 460 3.47 17.64 19.61
C PRO A 460 4.62 16.64 19.43
N SER A 461 5.83 17.17 19.23
CA SER A 461 7.07 16.37 19.08
C SER A 461 7.28 15.37 20.22
N SER A 462 6.87 15.73 21.45
CA SER A 462 7.01 14.89 22.63
C SER A 462 6.31 13.53 22.53
N LEU A 463 5.20 13.42 21.77
CA LEU A 463 4.55 12.13 21.55
C LEU A 463 5.40 11.22 20.66
N TYR A 464 5.96 11.77 19.58
CA TYR A 464 6.84 11.04 18.67
C TYR A 464 8.13 10.58 19.38
N ASP A 465 8.71 11.44 20.23
CA ASP A 465 9.87 11.11 21.06
C ASP A 465 9.56 10.01 22.08
N MET A 466 8.39 10.08 22.73
CA MET A 466 7.91 9.08 23.67
C MET A 466 7.77 7.71 22.99
N GLN A 467 7.06 7.65 21.87
CA GLN A 467 6.85 6.40 21.13
C GLN A 467 8.16 5.84 20.57
N SER A 468 9.01 6.69 20.01
CA SER A 468 10.35 6.30 19.55
C SER A 468 11.18 5.66 20.66
N THR A 469 11.09 6.19 21.88
CA THR A 469 11.80 5.63 23.04
C THR A 469 11.22 4.28 23.47
N TYR A 470 9.91 4.08 23.30
CA TYR A 470 9.23 2.87 23.75
C TYR A 470 9.38 1.68 22.78
N TYR A 471 9.27 1.91 21.47
CA TYR A 471 9.24 0.85 20.47
C TYR A 471 10.42 -0.16 20.55
N PRO A 472 11.68 0.26 20.77
CA PRO A 472 12.79 -0.68 20.95
C PRO A 472 12.63 -1.63 22.16
N THR A 473 11.80 -1.28 23.15
CA THR A 473 11.58 -2.10 24.36
C THR A 473 10.62 -3.27 24.13
N VAL A 474 9.86 -3.25 23.04
CA VAL A 474 8.85 -4.26 22.68
C VAL A 474 9.13 -4.94 21.33
N SER A 475 10.26 -4.59 20.71
CA SER A 475 10.70 -5.18 19.45
C SER A 475 10.96 -6.68 19.59
N GLN A 476 10.73 -7.39 18.48
CA GLN A 476 11.01 -8.81 18.26
C GLN A 476 11.91 -8.96 17.02
N ILE A 477 12.23 -10.20 16.64
CA ILE A 477 13.19 -10.55 15.58
C ILE A 477 12.82 -9.91 14.24
N PHE A 478 11.56 -10.01 13.82
CA PHE A 478 11.12 -9.50 12.52
C PHE A 478 10.40 -8.15 12.58
N GLY A 479 10.46 -7.46 13.73
CA GLY A 479 9.88 -6.13 13.86
C GLY A 479 9.17 -5.93 15.19
N ILE A 480 8.28 -4.95 15.25
CA ILE A 480 7.50 -4.66 16.45
C ILE A 480 6.08 -5.16 16.21
N PRO A 481 5.50 -5.95 17.13
CA PRO A 481 4.11 -6.37 17.03
C PRO A 481 3.18 -5.17 16.86
N LEU A 482 2.13 -5.35 16.06
CA LEU A 482 1.15 -4.30 15.79
C LEU A 482 0.59 -3.72 17.09
N ASP A 483 0.26 -4.58 18.04
CA ASP A 483 -0.19 -4.22 19.38
C ASP A 483 0.00 -5.37 20.37
N SER A 484 -0.45 -5.15 21.62
CA SER A 484 -0.30 -6.13 22.71
C SER A 484 -1.17 -7.40 22.61
N ARG A 485 -2.06 -7.52 21.62
CA ARG A 485 -2.95 -8.69 21.48
C ARG A 485 -2.22 -9.90 20.90
N HIS A 486 -1.28 -9.68 19.98
CA HIS A 486 -0.64 -10.73 19.18
C HIS A 486 0.82 -10.42 18.86
N SER A 487 1.55 -11.41 18.35
CA SER A 487 2.95 -11.27 17.92
C SER A 487 3.10 -10.77 16.48
N TYR A 488 2.02 -10.68 15.71
CA TYR A 488 2.08 -10.27 14.32
C TYR A 488 2.17 -8.77 14.15
N THR A 489 2.63 -8.36 12.97
CA THR A 489 2.68 -6.96 12.57
C THR A 489 2.23 -6.78 11.13
N LYS A 490 1.99 -5.52 10.76
CA LYS A 490 1.76 -5.12 9.39
C LYS A 490 2.93 -4.32 8.83
N SER A 491 3.38 -4.68 7.63
CA SER A 491 4.60 -4.08 7.05
C SER A 491 4.40 -2.63 6.62
N ASP A 492 3.24 -2.31 6.05
CA ASP A 492 2.85 -0.96 5.62
C ASP A 492 2.68 -0.01 6.82
N GLU A 493 1.99 -0.46 7.87
CA GLU A 493 1.80 0.31 9.11
C GLU A 493 3.09 0.46 9.92
N SER A 494 3.95 -0.56 9.91
CA SER A 494 5.31 -0.48 10.44
C SER A 494 6.11 0.61 9.73
N MET A 495 6.02 0.70 8.41
CA MET A 495 6.71 1.74 7.63
C MET A 495 6.12 3.14 7.85
N TRP A 496 4.82 3.26 8.09
CA TRP A 496 4.20 4.53 8.50
C TRP A 496 4.66 4.97 9.89
N THR A 497 4.74 4.03 10.83
CA THR A 497 5.25 4.30 12.17
C THR A 497 6.74 4.67 12.13
N ALA A 498 7.53 3.98 11.32
CA ALA A 498 8.94 4.29 11.10
C ALA A 498 9.14 5.74 10.61
N ALA A 499 8.25 6.22 9.74
CA ALA A 499 8.30 7.55 9.15
C ALA A 499 8.08 8.69 10.16
N THR A 500 7.54 8.40 11.35
CA THR A 500 7.34 9.38 12.43
C THR A 500 8.31 9.21 13.60
N CYS A 501 9.19 8.23 13.51
CA CYS A 501 10.17 7.92 14.56
C CYS A 501 11.47 8.71 14.42
N THR A 502 12.23 8.77 15.50
CA THR A 502 13.66 9.15 15.47
C THR A 502 14.44 8.27 14.48
N PRO A 503 15.53 8.76 13.86
CA PRO A 503 16.32 7.97 12.91
C PRO A 503 16.74 6.60 13.43
N GLU A 504 17.13 6.50 14.70
CA GLU A 504 17.55 5.26 15.34
C GLU A 504 16.40 4.23 15.41
N THR A 505 15.19 4.70 15.72
CA THR A 505 14.00 3.85 15.81
C THR A 505 13.39 3.57 14.44
N ARG A 506 13.46 4.50 13.48
CA ARG A 506 13.08 4.24 12.08
C ARG A 506 13.88 3.07 11.51
N ARG A 507 15.20 3.09 11.72
CA ARG A 507 16.11 2.02 11.30
C ARG A 507 15.68 0.66 11.83
N LEU A 508 15.13 0.60 13.05
CA LEU A 508 14.63 -0.64 13.66
C LEU A 508 13.53 -1.26 12.81
N PHE A 509 12.52 -0.48 12.41
CA PHE A 509 11.43 -0.96 11.56
C PHE A 509 11.92 -1.33 10.16
N VAL A 510 12.69 -0.45 9.51
CA VAL A 510 13.15 -0.63 8.12
C VAL A 510 14.02 -1.89 8.00
N ASN A 511 14.99 -2.04 8.91
CA ASN A 511 15.91 -3.15 8.83
C ASN A 511 15.29 -4.46 9.31
N ALA A 512 14.33 -4.42 10.23
CA ALA A 512 13.55 -5.60 10.59
C ALA A 512 12.76 -6.16 9.40
N LEU A 513 12.11 -5.28 8.64
CA LEU A 513 11.38 -5.68 7.43
C LEU A 513 12.35 -6.18 6.33
N GLY A 514 13.50 -5.54 6.18
CA GLY A 514 14.55 -5.99 5.27
C GLY A 514 15.13 -7.36 5.65
N TYR A 515 15.33 -7.60 6.95
CA TYR A 515 15.76 -8.90 7.48
C TYR A 515 14.70 -9.97 7.27
N TRP A 516 13.44 -9.67 7.57
CA TRP A 516 12.32 -10.56 7.30
C TRP A 516 12.25 -10.95 5.82
N LEU A 517 12.42 -10.01 4.88
CA LEU A 517 12.44 -10.32 3.44
C LEU A 517 13.54 -11.33 3.05
N ASN A 518 14.66 -11.37 3.77
CA ASN A 518 15.77 -12.28 3.49
C ASN A 518 15.57 -13.67 4.11
N GLU A 519 14.89 -13.74 5.27
CA GLU A 519 14.79 -14.95 6.09
C GLU A 519 13.39 -15.58 6.11
N THR A 520 12.36 -14.88 5.65
CA THR A 520 10.98 -15.33 5.74
C THR A 520 10.79 -16.69 5.09
N THR A 521 10.02 -17.57 5.75
CA THR A 521 9.62 -18.85 5.18
C THR A 521 8.38 -18.77 4.29
N THR A 522 7.80 -17.58 4.13
CA THR A 522 6.64 -17.39 3.26
C THR A 522 7.02 -17.63 1.80
N GLN A 523 6.22 -18.41 1.08
CA GLN A 523 6.46 -18.79 -0.33
C GLN A 523 5.53 -18.06 -1.32
N TYR A 524 4.95 -16.94 -0.88
CA TYR A 524 3.99 -16.16 -1.65
C TYR A 524 4.56 -14.79 -2.01
N ALA A 525 3.78 -13.97 -2.72
CA ALA A 525 4.13 -12.57 -2.96
C ALA A 525 4.29 -11.81 -1.63
N PHE A 526 5.03 -10.70 -1.66
CA PHE A 526 5.37 -9.91 -0.47
C PHE A 526 4.10 -9.57 0.33
N THR A 527 4.02 -10.15 1.52
CA THR A 527 2.88 -9.96 2.43
C THR A 527 3.02 -8.70 3.27
N ASP A 528 1.87 -8.12 3.58
CA ASP A 528 1.69 -7.07 4.55
C ASP A 528 1.37 -7.58 5.97
N LEU A 529 1.32 -8.90 6.22
CA LEU A 529 1.03 -9.46 7.55
C LEU A 529 1.90 -10.69 7.83
N TYR A 530 2.67 -10.63 8.92
CA TYR A 530 3.53 -11.73 9.36
C TYR A 530 3.78 -11.68 10.88
N ASP A 531 4.15 -12.82 11.47
CA ASP A 531 4.58 -12.89 12.86
C ASP A 531 5.94 -12.24 13.09
N THR A 532 6.09 -11.44 14.14
CA THR A 532 7.39 -10.80 14.43
C THR A 532 8.40 -11.72 15.12
N ILE A 533 7.99 -12.96 15.42
CA ILE A 533 8.73 -13.97 16.18
C ILE A 533 8.97 -15.23 15.32
N ASP A 534 9.66 -16.21 15.89
CA ASP A 534 9.93 -17.53 15.32
C ASP A 534 10.53 -17.49 13.91
N MET A 535 9.76 -17.83 12.88
CA MET A 535 10.20 -17.89 11.47
C MET A 535 9.63 -16.77 10.59
N GLY A 536 8.92 -15.81 11.18
CA GLY A 536 8.30 -14.74 10.38
C GLY A 536 7.20 -15.25 9.45
N ALA A 537 6.54 -16.34 9.83
CA ALA A 537 5.48 -16.97 9.04
C ALA A 537 4.16 -16.20 9.18
N TYR A 538 3.11 -16.68 8.52
CA TYR A 538 1.77 -16.15 8.72
C TYR A 538 1.24 -16.50 10.12
N PRO A 539 0.43 -15.62 10.73
CA PRO A 539 -0.17 -15.92 12.02
C PRO A 539 -1.10 -17.13 11.95
N GLU A 540 -0.92 -18.09 12.87
CA GLU A 540 -1.79 -19.26 13.00
C GLU A 540 -2.86 -19.10 14.10
N SER A 541 -2.62 -18.19 15.05
CA SER A 541 -3.45 -17.98 16.24
C SER A 541 -3.84 -16.50 16.38
N PRO A 542 -5.10 -16.18 16.78
CA PRO A 542 -6.15 -17.11 17.20
C PRO A 542 -6.85 -17.81 16.03
N ASN A 543 -6.72 -17.27 14.82
CA ASN A 543 -7.16 -17.88 13.57
C ASN A 543 -6.08 -17.68 12.50
N PRO A 544 -5.89 -18.64 11.58
CA PRO A 544 -4.98 -18.46 10.45
C PRO A 544 -5.42 -17.30 9.56
N ILE A 545 -4.52 -16.34 9.33
CA ILE A 545 -4.75 -15.19 8.43
C ILE A 545 -3.62 -15.17 7.41
N THR A 546 -3.94 -14.95 6.14
CA THR A 546 -2.95 -14.99 5.06
C THR A 546 -3.21 -13.89 4.04
N PHE A 547 -2.45 -12.81 4.14
CA PHE A 547 -2.48 -11.72 3.18
C PHE A 547 -1.39 -11.89 2.12
N ILE A 548 -1.75 -11.77 0.84
CA ILE A 548 -0.85 -12.01 -0.28
C ILE A 548 -1.07 -10.90 -1.31
N ALA A 549 0.00 -10.26 -1.78
CA ALA A 549 -0.04 -9.29 -2.87
C ALA A 549 -1.05 -8.13 -2.67
N ARG A 550 -1.32 -7.73 -1.41
CA ARG A 550 -2.22 -6.61 -1.14
C ARG A 550 -1.61 -5.29 -1.63
N PRO A 551 -2.44 -4.37 -2.17
CA PRO A 551 -1.95 -3.08 -2.64
C PRO A 551 -1.52 -2.14 -1.51
N VAL A 552 -1.83 -2.45 -0.25
CA VAL A 552 -1.37 -1.72 0.93
C VAL A 552 0.16 -1.61 1.01
N ALA A 553 0.91 -2.46 0.29
CA ALA A 553 2.35 -2.33 0.09
C ALA A 553 2.77 -0.95 -0.47
N GLY A 554 1.85 -0.15 -1.00
CA GLY A 554 2.09 1.26 -1.30
C GLY A 554 2.49 2.08 -0.07
N GLY A 555 2.16 1.61 1.13
CA GLY A 555 2.54 2.22 2.41
C GLY A 555 4.04 2.18 2.69
N HIS A 556 4.77 1.26 2.05
CA HIS A 556 6.23 1.21 2.15
C HIS A 556 6.90 2.47 1.57
N PHE A 557 6.21 3.24 0.73
CA PHE A 557 6.70 4.51 0.18
C PHE A 557 6.60 5.69 1.16
N SER A 558 6.27 5.46 2.44
CA SER A 558 6.08 6.51 3.45
C SER A 558 7.26 7.50 3.54
N LEU A 559 8.50 7.00 3.57
CA LEU A 559 9.69 7.85 3.65
C LEU A 559 9.91 8.67 2.37
N LEU A 560 9.71 8.07 1.19
CA LEU A 560 9.82 8.76 -0.09
C LEU A 560 8.70 9.81 -0.29
N ALA A 561 7.50 9.56 0.23
CA ALA A 561 6.43 10.55 0.22
C ALA A 561 6.76 11.78 1.09
N LEU A 562 7.44 11.57 2.24
CA LEU A 562 7.95 12.68 3.06
C LEU A 562 9.04 13.49 2.35
N GLU A 563 9.96 12.82 1.64
CA GLU A 563 10.97 13.48 0.80
C GLU A 563 10.30 14.33 -0.29
N ARG A 564 9.34 13.74 -1.01
CA ARG A 564 8.60 14.40 -2.08
C ARG A 564 7.84 15.63 -1.58
N LYS A 565 7.21 15.53 -0.39
CA LYS A 565 6.61 16.68 0.31
C LYS A 565 7.63 17.82 0.49
N GLY A 566 8.83 17.51 0.96
CA GLY A 566 9.91 18.49 1.17
C GLY A 566 10.31 19.21 -0.12
N GLN A 567 10.45 18.45 -1.22
CA GLN A 567 10.75 19.00 -2.54
C GLN A 567 9.66 19.98 -3.01
N LEU A 568 8.38 19.61 -2.87
CA LEU A 568 7.25 20.49 -3.19
C LEU A 568 7.21 21.77 -2.35
N GLY A 569 7.65 21.72 -1.09
CA GLY A 569 7.78 22.89 -0.22
C GLY A 569 8.91 23.83 -0.66
N SER A 570 10.04 23.28 -1.09
CA SER A 570 11.23 24.04 -1.53
C SER A 570 11.03 24.83 -2.84
N LEU A 571 10.08 24.39 -3.67
CA LEU A 571 9.71 25.07 -4.92
C LEU A 571 8.92 26.39 -4.72
N GLY A 572 8.69 26.80 -3.46
CA GLY A 572 8.21 28.15 -3.13
C GLY A 572 6.85 28.50 -3.75
N THR A 573 5.78 27.87 -3.27
CA THR A 573 4.42 28.16 -3.76
C THR A 573 3.46 28.38 -2.60
N GLY A 574 3.48 29.60 -2.04
CA GLY A 574 2.34 30.11 -1.27
C GLY A 574 1.06 30.05 -2.11
N PHE A 575 -0.10 30.01 -1.45
CA PHE A 575 -1.43 30.03 -2.09
C PHE A 575 -1.48 31.05 -3.25
N GLY A 576 -1.36 30.58 -4.50
CA GLY A 576 -1.38 31.45 -5.68
C GLY A 576 -0.54 31.07 -6.92
N ALA A 577 0.13 29.91 -6.99
CA ALA A 577 0.82 29.52 -8.23
C ALA A 577 -0.15 28.80 -9.20
N SER A 578 -0.25 29.35 -10.42
CA SER A 578 -1.16 28.93 -11.49
C SER A 578 -0.95 27.51 -12.00
N GLU A 579 -2.06 26.80 -12.26
CA GLU A 579 -2.17 25.56 -13.02
C GLU A 579 -1.53 25.72 -14.41
N ASN A 580 -0.29 25.27 -14.61
CA ASN A 580 0.27 25.02 -15.96
C ASN A 580 1.59 24.23 -15.89
N SER A 581 1.58 23.09 -15.18
CA SER A 581 2.68 22.13 -15.25
C SER A 581 2.10 20.72 -15.35
N THR A 582 1.61 20.37 -16.53
CA THR A 582 1.12 19.02 -16.90
C THR A 582 2.23 18.05 -17.27
N THR A 583 3.46 18.29 -16.84
CA THR A 583 4.56 17.36 -17.06
C THR A 583 5.48 17.36 -15.84
N LEU A 584 5.34 16.33 -15.01
CA LEU A 584 6.44 15.85 -14.19
C LEU A 584 6.97 14.57 -14.86
N PRO A 585 8.30 14.39 -14.92
CA PRO A 585 8.93 13.27 -15.61
C PRO A 585 8.51 11.90 -15.06
#